data_AF-A0A2V8V475-F1
#
_entry.id   AF-A0A2V8V475-F1
#
_cell.length_a   1.000
_cell.length_b   1.000
_cell.length_c   1.000
_cell.angle_alpha   90.00
_cell.angle_beta   90.00
_cell.angle_gamma   90.00
#
_symmetry.space_group_name_H-M   'P 1'
#
loop_
_entity.id
_entity.type
_entity.pdbx_description
1 polymer ?
#
loop_
_entity_poly.entity_id
_entity_poly.type
_entity_poly.pdbx_seq_one_letter_code
_entity_poly.pdbx_strand_id
1 'polypeptide(L)'
;MATDRAIQRGQLLTRRTVEAVPTVADASVLQVSKASILLFYSLLDEQQRRLYAGLESLKLGRGGERQLADFLDLDPHTVARGRQQLLAQDVEVDRARRVGGGRKPVEKKRPK
;
A
#
# COMPACT_ATOMS: atom_id res chain seq x y z
N MET A 1 9.11 7.67 43.25
CA MET A 1 8.72 6.95 42.03
C MET A 1 7.42 7.58 41.50
N ALA A 2 7.49 8.46 40.50
CA ALA A 2 6.30 9.12 39.93
C ALA A 2 6.61 9.65 38.52
N THR A 3 6.60 8.78 37.52
CA THR A 3 6.76 9.17 36.10
C THR A 3 5.88 8.28 35.23
N ASP A 4 4.56 8.52 35.23
CA ASP A 4 3.67 7.81 34.29
C ASP A 4 2.39 8.58 33.87
N ARG A 5 2.27 9.88 34.20
CA ARG A 5 1.07 10.67 33.84
C ARG A 5 1.29 11.70 32.72
N ALA A 6 2.54 12.06 32.43
CA ALA A 6 2.85 13.06 31.39
C ALA A 6 2.82 12.46 29.97
N ILE A 7 3.12 11.16 29.82
CA ILE A 7 3.18 10.49 28.51
C ILE A 7 1.77 10.19 27.95
N GLN A 8 0.78 9.95 28.83
CA GLN A 8 -0.60 9.65 28.40
C GLN A 8 -1.31 10.85 27.75
N ARG A 9 -0.99 12.10 28.12
CA ARG A 9 -1.69 13.29 27.58
C ARG A 9 -1.28 13.64 26.15
N GLY A 10 -0.09 13.24 25.70
CA GLY A 10 0.36 13.45 24.32
C GLY A 10 -0.38 12.59 23.30
N GLN A 11 -0.96 11.46 23.72
CA GLN A 11 -1.61 10.50 22.82
C GLN A 11 -3.04 10.89 22.41
N LEU A 12 -3.65 11.86 23.07
CA LEU A 12 -5.04 12.25 22.81
C LEU A 12 -5.19 13.37 21.76
N LEU A 13 -4.16 14.18 21.53
CA LEU A 13 -4.24 15.31 20.59
C LEU A 13 -3.84 14.95 19.15
N THR A 14 -3.05 13.90 18.95
CA THR A 14 -2.67 13.43 17.60
C THR A 14 -3.75 12.60 16.92
N ARG A 15 -4.82 12.24 17.63
CA ARG A 15 -5.96 11.48 17.07
C ARG A 15 -6.98 12.36 16.34
N ARG A 16 -6.86 13.69 16.38
CA ARG A 16 -7.92 14.61 15.95
C ARG A 16 -7.68 15.30 14.60
N THR A 17 -6.63 14.94 13.87
CA THR A 17 -6.26 15.60 12.60
C THR A 17 -5.94 14.61 11.47
N VAL A 18 -6.51 13.40 11.53
CA VAL A 18 -6.54 12.45 10.40
C VAL A 18 -8.01 12.24 9.98
N GLU A 19 -8.77 13.32 9.93
CA GLU A 19 -9.94 13.47 9.05
C GLU A 19 -9.36 14.03 7.73
N ALA A 20 -9.58 13.54 6.52
CA ALA A 20 -10.44 12.51 6.02
C ALA A 20 -9.76 11.97 4.74
N VAL A 21 -9.41 10.69 4.71
CA VAL A 21 -9.15 9.96 3.46
C VAL A 21 -10.05 8.73 3.53
N PRO A 22 -11.00 8.57 2.60
CA PRO A 22 -11.98 7.49 2.69
C PRO A 22 -11.26 6.14 2.67
N THR A 23 -11.45 5.40 3.74
CA THR A 23 -10.77 4.12 4.06
C THR A 23 -11.66 2.95 3.58
N VAL A 24 -11.14 1.73 3.38
CA VAL A 24 -12.03 0.56 3.10
C VAL A 24 -12.80 0.11 4.36
N ALA A 25 -12.35 0.51 5.56
CA ALA A 25 -13.18 0.52 6.77
C ALA A 25 -14.38 1.49 6.67
N ASP A 26 -14.31 2.44 5.74
CA ASP A 26 -15.33 3.42 5.36
C ASP A 26 -16.19 2.93 4.18
N ALA A 27 -16.02 1.68 3.72
CA ALA A 27 -16.97 1.07 2.79
C ALA A 27 -18.38 1.00 3.39
N SER A 28 -18.49 1.00 4.73
CA SER A 28 -19.77 1.15 5.44
C SER A 28 -20.36 2.56 5.34
N VAL A 29 -19.49 3.58 5.23
CA VAL A 29 -19.87 5.00 5.04
C VAL A 29 -20.15 5.33 3.57
N LEU A 30 -19.50 4.61 2.65
CA LEU A 30 -19.66 4.72 1.19
C LEU A 30 -20.52 3.61 0.56
N GLN A 31 -21.10 2.69 1.34
CA GLN A 31 -21.85 1.50 0.86
C GLN A 31 -21.13 0.71 -0.25
N VAL A 32 -19.80 0.60 -0.21
CA VAL A 32 -19.03 -0.11 -1.24
C VAL A 32 -19.13 -1.61 -1.01
N SER A 33 -19.71 -2.32 -1.97
CA SER A 33 -19.83 -3.78 -1.89
C SER A 33 -18.47 -4.47 -2.07
N LYS A 34 -18.26 -5.61 -1.39
CA LYS A 34 -17.08 -6.47 -1.61
C LYS A 34 -16.91 -6.84 -3.10
N ALA A 35 -18.02 -7.02 -3.82
CA ALA A 35 -18.02 -7.33 -5.24
C ALA A 35 -17.47 -6.18 -6.09
N SER A 36 -17.80 -4.93 -5.76
CA SER A 36 -17.28 -3.74 -6.44
C SER A 36 -15.76 -3.62 -6.28
N ILE A 37 -15.24 -3.97 -5.10
CA ILE A 37 -13.79 -4.00 -4.83
C ILE A 37 -13.11 -5.04 -5.71
N LEU A 38 -13.65 -6.26 -5.77
CA LEU A 38 -13.09 -7.33 -6.61
C LEU A 38 -13.16 -6.98 -8.11
N LEU A 39 -14.26 -6.38 -8.56
CA LEU A 39 -14.40 -5.92 -9.94
C LEU A 39 -13.35 -4.85 -10.27
N PHE A 40 -13.21 -3.82 -9.45
CA PHE A 40 -12.18 -2.80 -9.63
C PHE A 40 -10.77 -3.41 -9.63
N TYR A 41 -10.50 -4.30 -8.68
CA TYR A 41 -9.23 -5.00 -8.54
C TYR A 41 -8.85 -5.79 -9.79
N SER A 42 -9.82 -6.38 -10.49
CA SER A 42 -9.62 -7.11 -11.74
C SER A 42 -9.18 -6.22 -12.91
N LEU A 43 -9.48 -4.91 -12.86
CA LEU A 43 -9.10 -3.93 -13.88
C LEU A 43 -7.66 -3.42 -13.72
N LEU A 44 -7.06 -3.66 -12.55
CA LEU A 44 -5.72 -3.18 -12.23
C LEU A 44 -4.65 -4.05 -12.89
N ASP A 45 -3.54 -3.41 -13.29
CA ASP A 45 -2.34 -4.12 -13.67
C ASP A 45 -1.63 -4.76 -12.46
N GLU A 46 -0.62 -5.59 -12.72
CA GLU A 46 0.09 -6.34 -11.68
C GLU A 46 0.81 -5.44 -10.66
N GLN A 47 1.31 -4.27 -11.08
CA GLN A 47 1.95 -3.33 -10.18
C GLN A 47 0.90 -2.64 -9.30
N GLN A 48 -0.16 -2.14 -9.92
CA GLN A 48 -1.28 -1.47 -9.26
C GLN A 48 -1.97 -2.41 -8.26
N ARG A 49 -2.22 -3.66 -8.63
CA ARG A 49 -2.76 -4.71 -7.75
C ARG A 49 -1.93 -4.89 -6.49
N ARG A 50 -0.61 -4.98 -6.65
CA ARG A 50 0.32 -5.11 -5.52
C ARG A 50 0.30 -3.88 -4.61
N LEU A 51 0.32 -2.68 -5.21
CA LEU A 51 0.32 -1.42 -4.46
C LEU A 51 -1.03 -1.19 -3.76
N TYR A 52 -2.15 -1.47 -4.43
CA TYR A 52 -3.49 -1.42 -3.83
C TYR A 52 -3.57 -2.36 -2.62
N ALA A 53 -3.09 -3.60 -2.76
CA ALA A 53 -3.07 -4.53 -1.65
C ALA A 53 -2.19 -4.01 -0.49
N GLY A 54 -1.00 -3.48 -0.81
CA GLY A 54 -0.12 -2.85 0.16
C GLY A 54 -0.77 -1.69 0.91
N LEU A 55 -1.48 -0.81 0.20
CA LEU A 55 -2.18 0.34 0.75
C LEU A 55 -3.31 -0.08 1.70
N GLU A 56 -4.13 -1.05 1.29
CA GLU A 56 -5.23 -1.54 2.12
C GLU A 56 -4.71 -2.30 3.35
N SER A 57 -3.59 -3.00 3.24
CA SER A 57 -2.95 -3.64 4.41
C SER A 57 -2.44 -2.62 5.44
N LEU A 58 -1.96 -1.44 5.00
CA LEU A 58 -1.55 -0.35 5.91
C LEU A 58 -2.73 0.19 6.70
N LYS A 59 -3.91 0.28 6.07
CA LYS A 59 -5.16 0.71 6.71
C LYS A 59 -5.65 -0.29 7.76
N LEU A 60 -5.52 -1.59 7.48
CA LEU A 60 -5.96 -2.67 8.37
C LEU A 60 -5.01 -2.91 9.58
N GLY A 61 -3.74 -2.53 9.46
CA GLY A 61 -2.77 -2.67 10.54
C GLY A 61 -2.24 -4.10 10.70
N ARG A 62 -2.05 -4.55 11.95
CA ARG A 62 -1.35 -5.81 12.24
C ARG A 62 -2.18 -7.01 11.77
N GLY A 63 -1.64 -7.80 10.85
CA GLY A 63 -2.34 -8.95 10.23
C GLY A 63 -3.17 -8.61 8.99
N GLY A 64 -3.25 -7.33 8.61
CA GLY A 64 -3.96 -6.87 7.41
C GLY A 64 -3.41 -7.47 6.12
N GLU A 65 -2.11 -7.76 6.06
CA GLU A 65 -1.47 -8.42 4.91
C GLU A 65 -2.09 -9.79 4.63
N ARG A 66 -2.33 -10.61 5.66
CA ARG A 66 -2.91 -11.95 5.53
C ARG A 66 -4.40 -11.90 5.22
N GLN A 67 -5.15 -11.06 5.94
CA GLN A 67 -6.58 -10.88 5.69
C GLN A 67 -6.87 -10.42 4.27
N LEU A 68 -6.04 -9.51 3.75
CA LEU A 68 -6.24 -8.98 2.41
C LEU A 68 -5.76 -9.95 1.33
N ALA A 69 -4.68 -10.69 1.59
CA ALA A 69 -4.25 -11.80 0.74
C ALA A 69 -5.37 -12.84 0.57
N ASP A 70 -6.01 -13.24 1.67
CA ASP A 70 -7.13 -14.17 1.65
C ASP A 70 -8.35 -13.59 0.89
N PHE A 71 -8.60 -12.28 0.99
CA PHE A 71 -9.72 -11.62 0.31
C PHE A 71 -9.51 -11.42 -1.20
N LEU A 72 -8.29 -11.12 -1.62
CA LEU A 72 -7.93 -10.82 -3.02
C LEU A 72 -7.33 -12.02 -3.77
N ASP A 73 -7.23 -13.19 -3.11
CA ASP A 73 -6.56 -14.39 -3.62
C ASP A 73 -5.11 -14.12 -4.07
N LEU A 74 -4.32 -13.54 -3.16
CA LEU A 74 -2.92 -13.17 -3.39
C LEU A 74 -1.98 -13.88 -2.41
N ASP A 75 -0.70 -13.95 -2.79
CA ASP A 75 0.35 -14.30 -1.85
C ASP A 75 0.55 -13.17 -0.81
N PRO A 76 0.56 -13.45 0.52
CA PRO A 76 0.81 -12.45 1.56
C PRO A 76 2.12 -11.67 1.38
N HIS A 77 3.17 -12.28 0.83
CA HIS A 77 4.42 -11.60 0.51
C HIS A 77 4.26 -10.56 -0.59
N THR A 78 3.33 -10.74 -1.54
CA THR A 78 3.01 -9.74 -2.56
C THR A 78 2.41 -8.50 -1.91
N VAL A 79 1.52 -8.69 -0.93
CA VAL A 79 0.91 -7.60 -0.15
C VAL A 79 1.97 -6.86 0.68
N ALA A 80 2.81 -7.60 1.40
CA ALA A 80 3.91 -7.05 2.19
C ALA A 80 4.90 -6.26 1.31
N ARG A 81 5.22 -6.77 0.12
CA ARG A 81 6.08 -6.08 -0.84
C ARG A 81 5.46 -4.76 -1.31
N GLY A 82 4.18 -4.76 -1.67
CA GLY A 82 3.48 -3.52 -2.04
C GLY A 82 3.50 -2.48 -0.92
N ARG A 83 3.26 -2.93 0.31
CA ARG A 83 3.34 -2.10 1.52
C ARG A 83 4.73 -1.51 1.72
N GLN A 84 5.79 -2.30 1.57
CA GLN A 84 7.17 -1.83 1.65
C GLN A 84 7.49 -0.80 0.55
N GLN A 85 7.06 -1.03 -0.68
CA GLN A 85 7.27 -0.09 -1.79
C GLN A 85 6.61 1.27 -1.51
N LEU A 86 5.40 1.28 -0.97
CA LEU A 86 4.71 2.51 -0.57
C LEU A 86 5.42 3.25 0.55
N LEU A 87 5.85 2.53 1.61
CA LEU A 87 6.58 3.12 2.74
C LEU A 87 7.95 3.66 2.32
N ALA A 88 8.62 2.98 1.39
CA ALA A 88 9.92 3.39 0.85
C ALA A 88 9.80 4.46 -0.25
N GLN A 89 8.59 4.80 -0.70
CA GLN A 89 8.33 5.67 -1.86
C GLN A 89 9.03 5.17 -3.15
N ASP A 90 9.25 3.85 -3.26
CA ASP A 90 9.88 3.17 -4.40
C ASP A 90 8.80 2.68 -5.38
N VAL A 91 8.11 3.66 -6.01
CA VAL A 91 7.02 3.43 -6.95
C VAL A 91 7.31 4.12 -8.28
N GLU A 92 7.31 3.33 -9.36
CA GLU A 92 7.46 3.83 -10.73
C GLU A 92 6.07 4.23 -11.27
N VAL A 93 5.76 5.52 -11.23
CA VAL A 93 4.43 6.05 -11.61
C VAL A 93 4.22 6.04 -13.13
N ASP A 94 5.29 6.26 -13.90
CA ASP A 94 5.19 6.40 -15.37
C ASP A 94 5.10 5.06 -16.11
N ARG A 95 5.45 3.94 -15.46
CA ARG A 95 5.53 2.63 -16.12
C ARG A 95 5.12 1.50 -15.19
N ALA A 96 4.23 0.64 -15.68
CA ALA A 96 3.84 -0.59 -14.99
C ALA A 96 5.03 -1.55 -14.74
N ARG A 97 6.06 -1.53 -15.60
CA ARG A 97 7.29 -2.33 -15.46
C ARG A 97 8.49 -1.41 -15.27
N ARG A 98 9.42 -1.81 -14.40
CA ARG A 98 10.74 -1.18 -14.26
C ARG A 98 11.46 -1.17 -15.60
N VAL A 99 12.34 -0.18 -15.77
CA VAL A 99 13.28 -0.12 -16.90
C VAL A 99 14.01 -1.46 -16.98
N GLY A 100 13.80 -2.18 -18.09
CA GLY A 100 14.56 -3.41 -18.33
C GLY A 100 16.05 -3.09 -18.39
N GLY A 101 16.89 -3.97 -17.87
CA GLY A 101 18.35 -3.76 -17.80
C GLY A 101 19.08 -3.58 -19.14
N GLY A 102 18.34 -3.56 -20.26
CA GLY A 102 18.85 -3.42 -21.61
C GLY A 102 19.84 -4.51 -21.98
N ARG A 103 20.21 -4.57 -23.26
CA ARG A 103 21.45 -5.24 -23.64
C ARG A 103 22.57 -4.26 -23.31
N LYS A 104 23.58 -4.69 -22.53
CA LYS A 104 24.77 -3.86 -22.29
C LYS A 104 25.34 -3.43 -23.66
N PRO A 105 25.65 -2.15 -23.88
CA PRO A 105 26.23 -1.71 -25.14
C PRO A 105 27.53 -2.47 -25.39
N VAL A 106 27.68 -2.98 -26.60
CA VAL A 106 28.89 -3.71 -27.04
C VAL A 106 30.08 -2.74 -27.15
N GLU A 107 29.80 -1.45 -27.34
CA GLU A 107 30.81 -0.40 -27.45
C GLU A 107 31.09 0.27 -26.10
N LYS A 108 32.37 0.52 -25.80
CA LYS A 108 32.84 1.20 -24.58
C LYS A 108 32.68 2.72 -24.60
N LYS A 109 32.18 3.32 -25.69
CA LYS A 109 32.10 4.77 -25.85
C LYS A 109 30.71 5.31 -25.50
N ARG A 110 30.66 6.42 -24.77
CA ARG A 110 29.42 7.15 -24.48
C ARG A 110 29.02 7.96 -25.73
N PRO A 111 27.74 7.99 -26.14
CA PRO A 111 27.31 8.90 -27.19
C PRO A 111 27.48 10.35 -26.71
N LYS A 112 27.80 11.25 -27.65
CA LYS A 112 27.94 12.69 -27.41
C LYS A 112 26.58 13.33 -27.10
#